data_AF-W1XAE4-F1
#
_entry.id   AF-W1XAE4-F1
#
_cell.length_a   1.000
_cell.length_b   1.000
_cell.length_c   1.000
_cell.angle_alpha   90.00
_cell.angle_beta   90.00
_cell.angle_gamma   90.00
#
_symmetry.space_group_name_H-M   'P 1'
#
loop_
_entity.id
_entity.type
_entity.pdbx_description
1 polymer ?
#
loop_
_entity_poly.entity_id
_entity_poly.type
_entity_poly.pdbx_seq_one_letter_code
_entity_poly.pdbx_strand_id
1 'polypeptide(L)'
;DPYEEMIPKWRQLNVFEGERVERGDVISDGPEAPHDILRLRGVHAVTRYIVNEVQDVYRLQGVKINDKHIEVIVRQMLRKATIVNAGSSDFLEGEQVEYSRVKIANRELEANGKVGATYSRDLLGITKASLATE
;
A
#
# COMPACT_ATOMS: atom_id res chain seq x y z
N ASP A 1 18.85 -14.46 0.93
CA ASP A 1 18.27 -15.39 -0.05
C ASP A 1 17.85 -14.67 -1.31
N PRO A 2 18.06 -15.26 -2.50
CA PRO A 2 17.52 -14.73 -3.74
C PRO A 2 15.98 -14.80 -3.71
N TYR A 3 15.31 -13.76 -4.22
CA TYR A 3 13.86 -13.77 -4.41
C TYR A 3 13.57 -14.34 -5.80
N GLU A 4 12.81 -15.43 -5.86
CA GLU A 4 12.43 -16.11 -7.10
C GLU A 4 10.91 -16.19 -7.20
N GLU A 5 10.36 -15.88 -8.38
CA GLU A 5 8.92 -15.92 -8.63
C GLU A 5 8.64 -16.44 -10.05
N MET A 6 7.66 -17.33 -10.17
CA MET A 6 7.27 -17.85 -11.48
C MET A 6 6.43 -16.84 -12.24
N ILE A 7 6.87 -16.49 -13.45
CA ILE A 7 6.13 -15.63 -14.37
C ILE A 7 5.59 -16.45 -15.57
N PRO A 8 4.42 -16.07 -16.12
CA PRO A 8 3.93 -16.68 -17.35
C PRO A 8 4.90 -16.47 -18.52
N LYS A 9 5.07 -17.50 -19.36
CA LYS A 9 6.03 -17.49 -20.49
C LYS A 9 5.76 -16.43 -21.55
N TRP A 10 4.55 -15.85 -21.59
CA TRP A 10 4.16 -14.85 -22.57
C TRP A 10 4.44 -13.41 -22.12
N ARG A 11 4.86 -13.18 -20.87
CA ARG A 11 5.30 -11.85 -20.43
C ARG A 11 6.65 -11.52 -21.06
N GLN A 12 6.75 -10.33 -21.64
CA GLN A 12 8.01 -9.78 -22.11
C GLN A 12 8.72 -9.06 -20.96
N LEU A 13 9.99 -9.40 -20.73
CA LEU A 13 10.83 -8.74 -19.74
C LEU A 13 11.60 -7.59 -20.39
N ASN A 14 11.68 -6.48 -19.68
CA ASN A 14 12.40 -5.28 -20.09
C ASN A 14 13.80 -5.17 -19.47
N VAL A 15 14.26 -6.24 -18.82
CA VAL A 15 15.54 -6.32 -18.11
C VAL A 15 16.43 -7.40 -18.72
N PHE A 16 17.74 -7.18 -18.63
CA PHE A 16 18.74 -8.10 -19.14
C PHE A 16 19.32 -9.00 -18.04
N GLU A 17 19.86 -10.15 -18.45
CA GLU A 17 20.60 -11.01 -17.53
C GLU A 17 21.82 -10.27 -16.95
N GLY A 18 21.94 -10.25 -15.63
CA GLY A 18 23.00 -9.53 -14.92
C GLY A 18 22.73 -8.03 -14.69
N GLU A 19 21.59 -7.51 -15.12
CA GLU A 19 21.17 -6.15 -14.82
C GLU A 19 20.87 -5.96 -13.33
N ARG A 20 21.28 -4.82 -12.77
CA ARG A 20 20.98 -4.47 -11.39
C ARG A 20 19.63 -3.78 -11.33
N VAL A 21 18.68 -4.41 -10.66
CA VAL A 21 17.35 -3.85 -10.39
C VAL A 21 17.20 -3.47 -8.91
N GLU A 22 16.45 -2.41 -8.66
CA GLU A 22 16.07 -1.96 -7.33
C GLU A 22 14.65 -2.44 -6.96
N ARG A 23 14.35 -2.42 -5.66
CA ARG A 23 13.04 -2.83 -5.16
C ARG A 23 11.97 -1.88 -5.68
N GLY A 24 11.08 -2.41 -6.52
CA GLY A 24 9.98 -1.66 -7.11
C GLY A 24 10.20 -1.28 -8.57
N ASP A 25 11.30 -1.67 -9.20
CA ASP A 25 11.50 -1.48 -10.64
C ASP A 25 10.50 -2.31 -11.46
N VAL A 26 10.12 -1.75 -12.61
CA VAL A 26 9.23 -2.42 -13.56
C VAL A 26 10.06 -3.30 -14.48
N ILE A 27 9.98 -4.61 -14.28
CA ILE A 27 10.76 -5.59 -15.05
C ILE A 27 10.00 -6.17 -16.26
N SER A 28 8.71 -5.88 -16.38
CA SER A 28 7.81 -6.35 -17.44
C SER A 28 6.77 -5.29 -17.73
N ASP A 29 6.38 -5.16 -18.99
CA ASP A 29 5.28 -4.27 -19.36
C ASP A 29 3.93 -4.74 -18.81
N GLY A 30 3.04 -3.76 -18.60
CA GLY A 30 1.67 -3.97 -18.17
C GLY A 30 1.20 -2.94 -17.14
N PRO A 31 -0.10 -2.92 -16.84
CA PRO A 31 -0.63 -2.06 -15.78
C PRO A 31 -0.06 -2.49 -14.42
N GLU A 32 0.41 -1.52 -13.64
CA GLU A 32 0.91 -1.77 -12.30
C GLU A 32 -0.25 -2.12 -11.35
N ALA A 33 -0.03 -3.11 -10.47
CA ALA A 33 -1.00 -3.46 -9.44
C ALA A 33 -0.85 -2.51 -8.24
N PRO A 34 -1.92 -1.79 -7.81
CA PRO A 34 -1.85 -0.87 -6.66
C PRO A 34 -1.32 -1.50 -5.38
N HIS A 35 -1.61 -2.78 -5.16
CA HIS A 35 -1.12 -3.54 -4.00
C HIS A 35 0.41 -3.71 -4.03
N ASP A 36 1.00 -3.96 -5.19
CA ASP A 36 2.45 -4.06 -5.35
C ASP A 36 3.11 -2.71 -5.19
N ILE A 37 2.51 -1.64 -5.72
CA ILE A 37 2.99 -0.28 -5.50
C ILE A 37 3.01 0.03 -4.00
N LEU A 38 1.95 -0.28 -3.26
CA LEU A 38 1.92 -0.06 -1.81
C LEU A 38 3.00 -0.87 -1.09
N ARG A 39 3.16 -2.15 -1.44
CA ARG A 39 4.13 -3.05 -0.81
C ARG A 39 5.58 -2.65 -1.09
N LEU A 40 5.88 -2.27 -2.32
CA LEU A 40 7.25 -2.04 -2.81
C LEU A 40 7.68 -0.56 -2.70
N ARG A 41 6.80 0.37 -3.10
CA ARG A 41 7.07 1.81 -3.21
C ARG A 41 6.36 2.66 -2.15
N GLY A 42 5.39 2.11 -1.42
CA GLY A 42 4.76 2.73 -0.26
C GLY A 42 3.51 3.58 -0.54
N VAL A 43 2.99 4.18 0.53
CA VAL A 43 1.68 4.89 0.54
C VAL A 43 1.65 6.09 -0.41
N HIS A 44 2.73 6.87 -0.48
CA HIS A 44 2.78 8.04 -1.35
C HIS A 44 2.77 7.67 -2.84
N ALA A 45 3.47 6.61 -3.21
CA ALA A 45 3.51 6.12 -4.58
C ALA A 45 2.14 5.61 -5.03
N VAL A 46 1.48 4.77 -4.21
CA VAL A 46 0.16 4.23 -4.56
C VAL A 46 -0.91 5.32 -4.61
N THR A 47 -0.83 6.32 -3.73
CA THR A 47 -1.79 7.45 -3.74
C THR A 47 -1.65 8.25 -5.03
N ARG A 48 -0.40 8.59 -5.41
CA ARG A 48 -0.13 9.31 -6.66
C ARG A 48 -0.61 8.52 -7.88
N TYR A 49 -0.33 7.22 -7.91
CA TYR A 49 -0.78 6.33 -8.97
C TYR A 49 -2.31 6.37 -9.12
N ILE A 50 -3.05 6.11 -8.04
CA ILE A 50 -4.53 6.10 -8.08
C ILE A 50 -5.09 7.47 -8.49
N VAL A 51 -4.53 8.57 -7.96
CA VAL A 51 -4.98 9.93 -8.31
C VAL A 51 -4.79 10.20 -9.80
N ASN A 52 -3.63 9.85 -10.37
CA ASN A 52 -3.36 10.06 -11.79
C ASN A 52 -4.30 9.22 -12.68
N GLU A 53 -4.43 7.92 -12.40
CA GLU A 53 -5.29 7.02 -13.17
C GLU A 53 -6.76 7.49 -13.18
N VAL A 54 -7.27 7.92 -12.01
CA VAL A 54 -8.63 8.45 -11.91
C VAL A 54 -8.74 9.79 -12.65
N GLN A 55 -7.77 10.69 -12.49
CA GLN A 55 -7.77 11.99 -13.15
C GLN A 55 -7.77 11.87 -14.67
N ASP A 56 -7.00 10.94 -15.24
CA ASP A 56 -6.92 10.80 -16.69
C ASP A 56 -8.27 10.41 -17.31
N VAL A 57 -9.07 9.60 -16.61
CA VAL A 57 -10.46 9.28 -17.02
C VAL A 57 -11.36 10.52 -16.97
N TYR A 58 -11.30 11.31 -15.90
CA TYR A 58 -12.11 12.54 -15.79
C TYR A 58 -11.71 13.61 -16.81
N ARG A 59 -10.39 13.77 -17.04
CA ARG A 59 -9.86 14.67 -18.08
C ARG A 59 -10.34 14.26 -19.47
N LEU A 60 -10.34 12.96 -19.78
CA LEU A 60 -10.83 12.43 -21.05
C LEU A 60 -12.31 12.78 -21.28
N GLN A 61 -13.10 12.84 -20.22
CA GLN A 61 -14.52 13.23 -20.26
C GLN A 61 -14.74 14.75 -20.20
N GLY A 62 -13.68 15.55 -20.15
CA GLY A 62 -13.75 17.01 -20.05
C GLY A 62 -14.19 17.53 -18.68
N VAL A 63 -14.22 16.68 -17.66
CA VAL A 63 -14.65 17.03 -16.30
C VAL A 63 -13.43 17.39 -15.46
N LYS A 64 -13.45 18.58 -14.85
CA LYS A 64 -12.40 19.02 -13.92
C LYS A 64 -12.77 18.62 -12.49
N ILE A 65 -11.93 17.81 -11.86
CA ILE A 65 -12.02 17.48 -10.43
C ILE A 65 -10.71 17.88 -9.73
N ASN A 66 -10.80 18.30 -8.47
CA ASN A 66 -9.63 18.59 -7.65
C ASN A 66 -9.08 17.30 -7.03
N ASP A 67 -7.76 17.08 -7.12
CA ASP A 67 -7.06 15.92 -6.58
C ASP A 67 -7.39 15.64 -5.11
N LYS A 68 -7.62 16.69 -4.31
CA LYS A 68 -7.97 16.59 -2.90
C LYS A 68 -9.17 15.67 -2.65
N HIS A 69 -10.15 15.64 -3.55
CA HIS A 69 -11.32 14.76 -3.40
C HIS A 69 -10.93 13.30 -3.55
N ILE A 70 -10.09 12.98 -4.54
CA ILE A 70 -9.62 11.61 -4.80
C ILE A 70 -8.71 11.17 -3.66
N GLU A 71 -7.80 12.04 -3.21
CA GLU A 71 -6.91 11.75 -2.08
C GLU A 71 -7.67 11.45 -0.79
N VAL A 72 -8.78 12.16 -0.54
CA VAL A 72 -9.63 11.90 0.63
C VAL A 72 -10.24 10.49 0.57
N ILE A 73 -10.63 10.02 -0.61
CA ILE A 73 -11.15 8.66 -0.81
C ILE A 73 -10.03 7.63 -0.62
N VAL A 74 -8.88 7.82 -1.25
CA VAL A 74 -7.72 6.92 -1.10
C VAL A 74 -7.26 6.82 0.36
N ARG A 75 -7.34 7.92 1.12
CA ARG A 75 -7.08 7.91 2.56
C ARG A 75 -8.02 6.95 3.31
N GLN A 76 -9.31 6.88 2.93
CA GLN A 76 -10.26 5.93 3.53
C GLN A 76 -9.92 4.49 3.17
N MET A 77 -9.52 4.23 1.92
CA MET A 77 -9.09 2.90 1.46
C MET A 77 -7.87 2.37 2.20
N LEU A 78 -7.03 3.27 2.71
CA LEU A 78 -5.81 2.97 3.47
C LEU A 78 -6.03 3.06 4.99
N ARG A 79 -7.23 2.93 5.54
CA ARG A 79 -7.41 3.10 7.01
C ARG A 79 -6.90 1.94 7.87
N LYS A 80 -6.73 0.75 7.27
CA LYS A 80 -6.37 -0.46 7.99
C LYS A 80 -4.89 -0.80 7.87
N ALA A 81 -4.40 -1.53 8.85
CA ALA A 81 -3.09 -2.16 8.83
C ALA A 81 -3.20 -3.55 9.46
N THR A 82 -2.47 -4.50 8.90
CA THR A 82 -2.35 -5.85 9.43
C THR A 82 -1.07 -5.93 10.27
N ILE A 83 -1.18 -6.41 11.51
CA ILE A 83 -0.04 -6.55 12.41
C ILE A 83 0.84 -7.71 11.95
N VAL A 84 2.14 -7.42 11.78
CA VAL A 84 3.16 -8.41 11.40
C VAL A 84 3.83 -8.98 12.64
N ASN A 85 4.11 -8.13 13.63
CA ASN A 85 4.63 -8.55 14.93
C ASN A 85 4.06 -7.63 16.01
N ALA A 86 3.53 -8.21 17.09
CA ALA A 86 2.88 -7.46 18.16
C ALA A 86 3.86 -6.65 19.03
N GLY A 87 5.15 -6.99 19.06
CA GLY A 87 6.13 -6.35 19.94
C GLY A 87 5.69 -6.45 21.41
N SER A 88 5.65 -5.31 22.10
CA SER A 88 5.11 -5.18 23.47
C SER A 88 3.68 -4.61 23.52
N SER A 89 2.97 -4.59 22.39
CA SER A 89 1.57 -4.15 22.32
C SER A 89 0.61 -5.30 22.64
N ASP A 90 -0.65 -4.95 22.87
CA ASP A 90 -1.74 -5.92 23.08
C ASP A 90 -2.38 -6.42 21.78
N PHE A 91 -1.81 -6.10 20.61
CA PHE A 91 -2.31 -6.59 19.35
C PHE A 91 -1.98 -8.06 19.12
N LEU A 92 -2.76 -8.74 18.28
CA LEU A 92 -2.45 -10.09 17.82
C LEU A 92 -1.74 -10.05 16.46
N GLU A 93 -0.78 -10.95 16.24
CA GLU A 93 -0.16 -11.11 14.92
C GLU A 93 -1.21 -11.58 13.90
N GLY A 94 -1.25 -10.93 12.73
CA GLY A 94 -2.29 -11.13 11.73
C GLY A 94 -3.59 -10.38 11.99
N GLU A 95 -3.73 -9.67 13.12
CA GLU A 95 -4.90 -8.83 13.39
C GLU A 95 -4.95 -7.64 12.44
N GLN A 96 -6.12 -7.39 11.86
CA GLN A 96 -6.37 -6.18 11.08
C GLN A 96 -7.00 -5.11 11.96
N VAL A 97 -6.27 -4.01 12.16
CA VAL A 97 -6.66 -2.91 13.05
C VAL A 97 -6.64 -1.56 12.33
N GLU A 98 -7.21 -0.54 12.95
CA GLU A 98 -7.04 0.83 12.44
C GLU A 98 -5.60 1.30 12.57
N TYR A 99 -5.08 1.89 11.49
CA TYR A 99 -3.71 2.43 11.47
C TYR A 99 -3.49 3.56 12.49
N SER A 100 -4.53 4.36 12.75
CA SER A 100 -4.56 5.37 13.80
C SER A 100 -4.26 4.76 15.18
N ARG A 101 -4.93 3.64 15.50
CA ARG A 101 -4.76 2.90 16.77
C ARG A 101 -3.35 2.35 16.91
N VAL A 102 -2.80 1.76 15.84
CA VAL A 102 -1.40 1.26 15.83
C VAL A 102 -0.41 2.40 16.08
N LYS A 103 -0.60 3.55 15.42
CA LYS A 103 0.26 4.72 15.63
C LYS A 103 0.23 5.24 17.07
N ILE A 104 -0.95 5.27 17.70
CA ILE A 104 -1.10 5.74 19.08
C ILE A 104 -0.40 4.76 20.03
N ALA A 105 -0.71 3.46 19.92
CA ALA A 105 -0.10 2.43 20.76
C ALA A 105 1.43 2.41 20.62
N ASN A 106 1.97 2.49 19.40
CA ASN A 106 3.41 2.51 19.20
C ASN A 106 4.08 3.74 19.80
N ARG A 107 3.43 4.92 19.73
CA ARG A 107 3.97 6.14 20.37
C ARG A 107 4.05 6.00 21.89
N GLU A 108 3.04 5.39 22.50
CA GLU A 108 3.02 5.13 23.94
C GLU A 108 4.09 4.11 24.35
N LEU A 109 4.25 3.03 23.57
CA LEU A 109 5.30 2.02 23.82
C LEU A 109 6.69 2.62 23.68
N GLU A 110 6.93 3.41 22.65
CA GLU A 110 8.20 4.10 22.40
C GLU A 110 8.54 5.09 23.53
N ALA A 111 7.55 5.84 24.02
CA ALA A 111 7.72 6.73 25.18
C ALA A 111 8.10 5.99 26.47
N ASN A 112 7.71 4.72 26.59
CA ASN A 112 8.06 3.83 27.70
C ASN A 112 9.32 2.98 27.43
N GLY A 113 10.04 3.22 26.33
CA GLY A 113 11.24 2.47 25.96
C GLY A 113 10.96 1.01 25.55
N LYS A 114 9.72 0.67 25.20
CA LYS A 114 9.30 -0.66 24.76
C LYS A 114 9.31 -0.78 23.24
N VAL A 115 9.37 -2.00 22.75
CA VAL A 115 9.31 -2.30 21.31
C VAL A 115 7.87 -2.18 20.83
N GLY A 116 7.62 -1.25 19.90
CA GLY A 116 6.30 -1.09 19.26
C GLY A 116 5.95 -2.25 18.31
N ALA A 117 4.68 -2.35 17.94
CA ALA A 117 4.21 -3.33 16.96
C ALA A 117 4.70 -2.97 15.54
N THR A 118 5.06 -3.99 14.76
CA THR A 118 5.31 -3.84 13.31
C THR A 118 4.06 -4.22 12.54
N TYR A 119 3.81 -3.54 11.43
CA TYR A 119 2.57 -3.66 10.68
C TYR A 119 2.80 -3.46 9.18
N SER A 120 1.89 -4.00 8.37
CA SER A 120 1.77 -3.73 6.95
C SER A 120 0.53 -2.89 6.69
N ARG A 121 0.63 -1.89 5.80
CA ARG A 121 -0.53 -1.06 5.42
C ARG A 121 -1.41 -1.84 4.46
N ASP A 122 -2.72 -1.79 4.68
CA ASP A 122 -3.68 -2.46 3.80
C ASP A 122 -4.31 -1.46 2.84
N LEU A 123 -4.38 -1.83 1.56
CA LEU A 123 -5.21 -1.15 0.57
C LEU A 123 -6.52 -1.93 0.42
N LEU A 124 -7.64 -1.34 0.82
CA LEU A 124 -8.96 -1.97 0.71
C LEU A 124 -9.80 -1.24 -0.35
N GLY A 125 -10.59 -2.00 -1.11
CA GLY A 125 -11.63 -1.42 -1.96
C GLY A 125 -12.65 -0.63 -1.14
N ILE A 126 -13.29 0.38 -1.74
CA ILE A 126 -14.20 1.31 -1.03
C ILE A 126 -15.30 0.61 -0.23
N THR A 127 -15.92 -0.44 -0.77
CA THR A 127 -16.98 -1.20 -0.11
C THR A 127 -16.47 -1.98 1.10
N LYS A 128 -15.28 -2.58 0.98
CA LYS A 128 -14.67 -3.30 2.10
C LYS A 128 -14.19 -2.32 3.16
N ALA A 129 -13.63 -1.19 2.75
CA ALA A 129 -13.22 -0.12 3.66
C ALA A 129 -14.40 0.45 4.45
N SER A 130 -15.58 0.59 3.83
CA SER A 130 -16.79 1.08 4.51
C SER A 130 -17.42 0.07 5.45
N LEU A 131 -17.28 -1.24 5.19
CA LEU A 131 -17.80 -2.29 6.09
C LEU A 131 -16.84 -2.59 7.24
N ALA A 132 -15.54 -2.38 7.03
CA ALA A 132 -14.51 -2.59 8.03
C ALA A 132 -14.38 -1.43 9.03
N THR A 133 -15.36 -0.52 9.09
CA THR A 133 -15.39 0.55 10.09
C THR A 133 -15.96 0.02 11.40
N GLU A 134 -15.24 0.26 12.50
CA GLU A 134 -15.78 0.25 13.87
C GLU A 134 -16.10 1.69 14.28
#